data_AF-A0A6N7MMF4-F1
#
_entry.id   AF-A0A6N7MMF4-F1
#
_cell.length_a   1.000
_cell.length_b   1.000
_cell.length_c   1.000
_cell.angle_alpha   90.00
_cell.angle_beta   90.00
_cell.angle_gamma   90.00
#
_symmetry.space_group_name_H-M   'P 1'
#
loop_
_entity.id
_entity.type
_entity.pdbx_description
1 polymer ?
#
loop_
_entity_poly.entity_id
_entity_poly.type
_entity_poly.pdbx_seq_one_letter_code
_entity_poly.pdbx_strand_id
1 'polypeptide(L)'
;MSVNAQTYITIYPDIESQTIETIEITKIEINEVFTIVDMFYNARGNEGWICASRDFYIQPSNSNERKYLIMAKDIPICPKKVNIDSYKDEYKFQLYFPGIDPSVRKIDIVEKPETGFNFFGVWLNPEPTESLTDSCRFRSRTEFETYFNSDSLSLNPIEGIWKMVSKRSHYVNNNFLEYLEDEVTREVAILNKGDHFKCYEMDGKSLDVKFYIISYGGRYLYKEYFNLVREEITSFVHVEKEGYFKHTYAIPEKWAKYQLQGEFFPGDKLLNELKWEKIFPLSQNDSK
;
A
#
# COMPACT_ATOMS: atom_id res chain seq x y z
N MET A 1 16.11 18.07 19.59
CA MET A 1 14.94 18.11 18.68
C MET A 1 14.98 16.84 17.88
N SER A 2 14.03 15.93 18.09
CA SER A 2 13.91 14.71 17.28
C SER A 2 13.12 15.11 16.04
N VAL A 3 13.80 15.30 14.91
CA VAL A 3 13.12 15.40 13.61
C VAL A 3 12.77 13.96 13.26
N ASN A 4 11.48 13.64 13.16
CA ASN A 4 11.05 12.38 12.58
C ASN A 4 11.59 12.37 11.14
N ALA A 5 12.55 11.49 10.84
CA ALA A 5 13.04 11.32 9.49
C ALA A 5 11.88 10.77 8.64
N GLN A 6 11.35 11.61 7.75
CA GLN A 6 10.24 11.25 6.89
C GLN A 6 10.75 10.32 5.79
N THR A 7 10.13 9.14 5.68
CA THR A 7 10.37 8.21 4.60
C THR A 7 9.22 8.27 3.60
N TYR A 8 9.57 8.22 2.31
CA TYR A 8 8.65 8.22 1.19
C TYR A 8 8.79 6.91 0.42
N ILE A 9 7.66 6.29 0.08
CA ILE A 9 7.64 4.97 -0.54
C ILE A 9 6.79 5.01 -1.80
N THR A 10 7.36 4.54 -2.91
CA THR A 10 6.65 4.30 -4.16
C THR A 10 6.81 2.84 -4.53
N ILE A 11 5.72 2.09 -4.68
CA ILE A 11 5.76 0.69 -5.12
C ILE A 11 5.29 0.57 -6.56
N TYR A 12 5.95 -0.29 -7.34
CA TYR A 12 5.72 -0.45 -8.79
C TYR A 12 5.46 0.90 -9.49
N PRO A 13 6.46 1.81 -9.49
CA PRO A 13 6.31 3.13 -10.07
C PRO A 13 5.89 3.04 -11.54
N ASP A 14 5.15 4.04 -12.01
CA ASP A 14 4.90 4.19 -13.44
C ASP A 14 6.20 4.66 -14.12
N ILE A 15 6.52 4.03 -15.25
CA ILE A 15 7.78 4.24 -15.97
C ILE A 15 7.45 4.61 -17.42
N GLU A 16 7.97 5.74 -17.90
CA GLU A 16 7.74 6.20 -19.27
C GLU A 16 8.44 5.29 -20.29
N SER A 17 9.65 4.83 -19.99
CA SER A 17 10.39 3.90 -20.84
C SER A 17 11.44 3.12 -20.05
N GLN A 18 11.71 1.87 -20.47
CA GLN A 18 12.78 1.04 -19.92
C GLN A 18 13.51 0.28 -21.03
N THR A 19 14.78 -0.06 -20.80
CA THR A 19 15.59 -0.77 -21.81
C THR A 19 15.54 -2.29 -21.70
N ILE A 20 15.23 -2.84 -20.52
CA ILE A 20 15.18 -4.30 -20.28
C ILE A 20 13.89 -4.67 -19.56
N GLU A 21 12.99 -5.39 -20.24
CA GLU A 21 11.66 -5.76 -19.71
C GLU A 21 11.68 -6.86 -18.65
N THR A 22 12.79 -7.60 -18.53
CA THR A 22 12.95 -8.66 -17.53
C THR A 22 13.36 -8.12 -16.17
N ILE A 23 13.71 -6.84 -16.07
CA ILE A 23 14.08 -6.18 -14.81
C ILE A 23 13.01 -5.14 -14.48
N GLU A 24 12.50 -5.19 -13.26
CA GLU A 24 11.45 -4.32 -12.78
C GLU A 24 11.88 -3.59 -11.50
N ILE A 25 11.39 -2.36 -11.34
CA ILE A 25 11.44 -1.65 -10.06
C ILE A 25 10.21 -2.06 -9.26
N THR A 26 10.43 -2.67 -8.09
CA THR A 26 9.34 -3.11 -7.21
C THR A 26 9.00 -2.07 -6.15
N LYS A 27 10.01 -1.33 -5.67
CA LYS A 27 9.86 -0.25 -4.70
C LYS A 27 10.98 0.77 -4.80
N ILE A 28 10.66 2.04 -4.56
CA ILE A 28 11.61 3.12 -4.31
C ILE A 28 11.31 3.68 -2.93
N GLU A 29 12.32 3.72 -2.08
CA GLU A 29 12.28 4.34 -0.76
C GLU A 29 13.21 5.55 -0.74
N ILE A 30 12.72 6.70 -0.30
CA ILE A 30 13.50 7.93 -0.18
C ILE A 30 13.43 8.39 1.27
N ASN A 31 14.59 8.58 1.87
CA ASN A 31 14.75 9.24 3.17
C ASN A 31 15.84 10.32 3.05
N GLU A 32 16.15 10.99 4.17
CA GLU A 32 17.12 12.09 4.19
C GLU A 32 18.54 11.69 3.74
N VAL A 33 18.89 10.41 3.84
CA VAL A 33 20.25 9.91 3.59
C VAL A 33 20.33 9.17 2.26
N PHE A 34 19.33 8.35 1.94
CA PHE A 34 19.36 7.42 0.82
C PHE A 34 18.11 7.47 -0.04
N THR A 35 18.32 7.20 -1.32
CA THR A 35 17.31 6.67 -2.22
C THR A 35 17.64 5.20 -2.47
N ILE A 36 16.74 4.31 -2.05
CA ILE A 36 16.89 2.87 -2.15
C ILE A 36 15.91 2.37 -3.22
N VAL A 37 16.44 1.68 -4.23
CA VAL A 37 15.64 1.11 -5.32
C VAL A 37 15.68 -0.41 -5.19
N ASP A 38 14.54 -1.01 -4.88
CA ASP A 38 14.36 -2.45 -4.82
C ASP A 38 13.99 -2.98 -6.19
N MET A 39 14.83 -3.88 -6.69
CA MET A 39 14.79 -4.39 -8.05
C MET A 39 14.47 -5.88 -8.06
N PHE A 40 13.78 -6.29 -9.11
CA PHE A 40 13.46 -7.68 -9.38
C PHE A 40 13.89 -8.01 -10.80
N TYR A 41 14.70 -9.05 -10.96
CA TYR A 41 15.08 -9.60 -12.25
C TYR A 41 14.44 -10.97 -12.42
N ASN A 42 13.57 -11.09 -13.43
CA ASN A 42 12.99 -12.36 -13.86
C ASN A 42 13.64 -12.85 -15.15
N ALA A 43 14.40 -13.95 -15.08
CA ALA A 43 15.12 -14.47 -16.25
C ALA A 43 14.21 -15.21 -17.26
N ARG A 44 12.93 -15.45 -16.90
CA ARG A 44 11.89 -16.09 -17.71
C ARG A 44 12.36 -17.42 -18.30
N GLY A 45 12.97 -18.28 -17.49
CA GLY A 45 13.53 -19.56 -17.91
C GLY A 45 14.79 -19.51 -18.78
N ASN A 46 15.41 -18.34 -18.97
CA ASN A 46 16.69 -18.21 -19.68
C ASN A 46 17.86 -18.06 -18.71
N GLU A 47 19.06 -18.47 -19.14
CA GLU A 47 20.28 -18.11 -18.42
C GLU A 47 20.59 -16.63 -18.60
N GLY A 48 20.96 -15.98 -17.50
CA GLY A 48 21.27 -14.56 -17.48
C GLY A 48 22.45 -14.25 -16.57
N TRP A 49 22.85 -13.00 -16.56
CA TRP A 49 23.78 -12.50 -15.56
C TRP A 49 23.44 -11.07 -15.21
N ILE A 50 23.76 -10.68 -13.98
CA ILE A 50 23.54 -9.32 -13.50
C ILE A 50 24.74 -8.84 -12.67
N CYS A 51 25.05 -7.56 -12.84
CA CYS A 51 25.96 -6.79 -11.99
C CYS A 51 25.51 -5.33 -12.03
N ALA A 52 25.98 -4.52 -11.10
CA ALA A 52 25.74 -3.08 -11.12
C ALA A 52 26.98 -2.35 -11.65
N SER A 53 26.80 -1.49 -12.65
CA SER A 53 27.84 -0.54 -13.08
C SER A 53 28.27 0.39 -11.95
N ARG A 54 29.54 0.84 -11.96
CA ARG A 54 30.01 1.92 -11.07
C ARG A 54 29.45 3.29 -11.46
N ASP A 55 29.10 3.44 -12.74
CA ASP A 55 28.60 4.69 -13.30
C ASP A 55 27.07 4.79 -13.18
N PHE A 56 26.42 3.85 -12.48
CA PHE A 56 24.99 3.89 -12.24
C PHE A 56 24.63 5.18 -11.49
N TYR A 57 23.59 5.88 -11.93
CA TYR A 57 23.11 7.08 -11.25
C TYR A 57 21.59 7.19 -11.31
N ILE A 58 21.06 7.99 -10.39
CA ILE A 58 19.73 8.58 -10.52
C ILE A 58 19.84 10.06 -10.86
N GLN A 59 18.89 10.55 -11.64
CA GLN A 59 18.83 11.95 -12.04
C GLN A 59 17.39 12.48 -11.93
N PRO A 60 17.11 13.43 -11.02
CA PRO A 60 15.82 14.13 -11.00
C PRO A 60 15.52 14.82 -12.32
N SER A 61 14.31 14.66 -12.86
CA SER A 61 13.97 15.24 -14.18
C SER A 61 14.00 16.78 -14.21
N ASN A 62 13.95 17.43 -13.04
CA ASN A 62 14.08 18.88 -12.89
C ASN A 62 15.53 19.34 -12.67
N SER A 63 16.51 18.43 -12.75
CA SER A 63 17.91 18.71 -12.45
C SER A 63 18.86 18.03 -13.44
N ASN A 64 20.02 18.65 -13.66
CA ASN A 64 21.14 18.02 -14.35
C ASN A 64 22.09 17.31 -13.37
N GLU A 65 21.79 17.34 -12.07
CA GLU A 65 22.59 16.70 -11.05
C GLU A 65 22.39 15.18 -11.06
N ARG A 66 23.49 14.45 -11.24
CA ARG A 66 23.53 12.99 -11.16
C ARG A 66 23.96 12.56 -9.76
N LYS A 67 23.16 11.69 -9.15
CA LYS A 67 23.44 11.08 -7.85
C LYS A 67 23.90 9.64 -8.13
N TYR A 68 25.20 9.41 -8.03
CA TYR A 68 25.82 8.13 -8.37
C TYR A 68 25.59 7.06 -7.30
N LEU A 69 25.61 5.79 -7.71
CA LEU A 69 25.45 4.63 -6.84
C LEU A 69 26.49 4.64 -5.71
N ILE A 70 26.01 4.49 -4.48
CA ILE A 70 26.82 4.30 -3.27
C ILE A 70 27.19 2.83 -3.14
N MET A 71 26.20 1.94 -3.25
CA MET A 71 26.39 0.50 -3.20
C MET A 71 25.25 -0.25 -3.88
N ALA A 72 25.55 -1.48 -4.30
CA ALA A 72 24.56 -2.48 -4.64
C ALA A 72 24.59 -3.58 -3.58
N LYS A 73 23.41 -4.06 -3.19
CA LYS A 73 23.24 -5.17 -2.26
C LYS A 73 22.71 -6.36 -3.03
N ASP A 74 23.19 -7.54 -2.67
CA ASP A 74 22.85 -8.84 -3.27
C ASP A 74 23.31 -9.01 -4.73
N ILE A 75 23.85 -7.98 -5.40
CA ILE A 75 24.60 -8.12 -6.65
C ILE A 75 26.00 -7.48 -6.56
N PRO A 76 27.00 -8.01 -7.29
CA PRO A 76 28.33 -7.42 -7.33
C PRO A 76 28.39 -6.18 -8.22
N ILE A 77 29.38 -5.33 -7.94
CA ILE A 77 29.81 -4.28 -8.87
C ILE A 77 30.59 -4.91 -10.04
N CYS A 78 30.28 -4.51 -11.26
CA CYS A 78 30.95 -5.00 -12.46
C CYS A 78 32.48 -4.77 -12.41
N PRO A 79 33.32 -5.65 -13.01
CA PRO A 79 32.98 -6.71 -13.95
C PRO A 79 32.62 -8.06 -13.31
N LYS A 80 32.61 -8.18 -11.98
CA LYS A 80 32.11 -9.39 -11.31
C LYS A 80 30.61 -9.52 -11.58
N LYS A 81 30.12 -10.74 -11.76
CA LYS A 81 28.73 -11.04 -12.15
C LYS A 81 28.14 -12.13 -11.26
N VAL A 82 26.83 -12.05 -11.05
CA VAL A 82 26.03 -13.18 -10.59
C VAL A 82 25.34 -13.77 -11.80
N ASN A 83 25.50 -15.07 -12.01
CA ASN A 83 24.74 -15.80 -13.02
C ASN A 83 23.37 -16.16 -12.47
N ILE A 84 22.36 -16.02 -13.32
CA ILE A 84 20.99 -16.38 -13.03
C ILE A 84 20.72 -17.64 -13.84
N ASP A 85 20.46 -18.72 -13.13
CA ASP A 85 20.18 -20.03 -13.74
C ASP A 85 18.68 -20.14 -14.02
N SER A 86 18.35 -20.90 -15.06
CA SER A 86 17.00 -21.29 -15.47
C SER A 86 16.10 -21.82 -14.36
N TYR A 87 16.67 -22.39 -13.28
CA TYR A 87 15.92 -22.90 -12.13
C TYR A 87 15.62 -21.85 -11.05
N LYS A 88 16.33 -20.72 -11.07
CA LYS A 88 16.04 -19.55 -10.24
C LYS A 88 15.53 -18.48 -11.18
N ASP A 89 14.24 -18.55 -11.48
CA ASP A 89 13.57 -17.59 -12.35
C ASP A 89 13.64 -16.16 -11.84
N GLU A 90 14.09 -15.94 -10.60
CA GLU A 90 13.95 -14.67 -9.90
C GLU A 90 15.19 -14.30 -9.09
N TYR A 91 15.52 -13.00 -9.13
CA TYR A 91 16.58 -12.43 -8.34
C TYR A 91 16.22 -11.03 -7.84
N LYS A 92 16.33 -10.85 -6.52
CA LYS A 92 16.03 -9.58 -5.84
C LYS A 92 17.33 -8.92 -5.43
N PHE A 93 17.43 -7.62 -5.66
CA PHE A 93 18.60 -6.84 -5.29
C PHE A 93 18.23 -5.40 -5.01
N GLN A 94 19.12 -4.66 -4.34
CA GLN A 94 18.88 -3.27 -3.97
C GLN A 94 20.00 -2.37 -4.48
N LEU A 95 19.64 -1.19 -4.98
CA LEU A 95 20.57 -0.14 -5.37
C LEU A 95 20.42 1.05 -4.42
N TYR A 96 21.54 1.49 -3.85
CA TYR A 96 21.58 2.61 -2.91
C TYR A 96 22.22 3.82 -3.57
N PHE A 97 21.47 4.92 -3.61
CA PHE A 97 21.92 6.23 -4.09
C PHE A 97 21.84 7.25 -2.95
N PRO A 98 22.52 8.40 -3.07
CA PRO A 98 22.31 9.50 -2.14
C PRO A 98 20.85 9.95 -2.15
N GLY A 99 20.35 10.37 -0.99
CA GLY A 99 19.00 10.93 -0.87
C GLY A 99 18.77 12.09 -1.84
N ILE A 100 17.54 12.17 -2.34
CA ILE A 100 17.05 13.25 -3.19
C ILE A 100 15.99 14.06 -2.46
N ASP A 101 15.76 15.29 -2.93
CA ASP A 101 14.72 16.15 -2.38
C ASP A 101 13.34 15.46 -2.47
N PRO A 102 12.59 15.34 -1.36
CA PRO A 102 11.22 14.81 -1.37
C PRO A 102 10.25 15.56 -2.29
N SER A 103 10.58 16.77 -2.75
CA SER A 103 9.79 17.47 -3.75
C SER A 103 9.90 16.84 -5.14
N VAL A 104 10.91 16.01 -5.41
CA VAL A 104 11.12 15.38 -6.72
C VAL A 104 10.01 14.38 -7.01
N ARG A 105 9.31 14.57 -8.13
CA ARG A 105 8.21 13.71 -8.58
C ARG A 105 8.59 12.74 -9.70
N LYS A 106 9.77 12.92 -10.31
CA LYS A 106 10.22 12.11 -11.43
C LYS A 106 11.74 12.02 -11.48
N ILE A 107 12.26 10.81 -11.69
CA ILE A 107 13.69 10.53 -11.83
C ILE A 107 13.95 9.63 -13.03
N ASP A 108 15.16 9.70 -13.56
CA ASP A 108 15.73 8.65 -14.40
C ASP A 108 16.68 7.80 -13.56
N ILE A 109 16.74 6.50 -13.81
CA ILE A 109 17.66 5.55 -13.18
C ILE A 109 18.46 4.93 -14.31
N VAL A 110 19.73 5.30 -14.42
CA VAL A 110 20.55 5.03 -15.61
C VAL A 110 21.83 4.30 -15.22
N GLU A 111 21.96 3.06 -15.67
CA GLU A 111 23.17 2.25 -15.46
C GLU A 111 24.27 2.70 -16.42
N LYS A 112 23.91 2.74 -17.69
CA LYS A 112 24.76 3.15 -18.79
C LYS A 112 23.86 3.54 -19.97
N PRO A 113 23.85 4.82 -20.40
CA PRO A 113 22.85 5.34 -21.34
C PRO A 113 22.58 4.49 -22.59
N GLU A 114 23.63 3.87 -23.16
CA GLU A 114 23.53 3.15 -24.43
C GLU A 114 23.35 1.63 -24.29
N THR A 115 23.78 1.03 -23.18
CA THR A 115 23.92 -0.44 -23.08
C THR A 115 23.52 -1.04 -21.73
N GLY A 116 23.04 -0.22 -20.79
CA GLY A 116 22.66 -0.66 -19.45
C GLY A 116 21.15 -0.88 -19.32
N PHE A 117 20.74 -1.44 -18.17
CA PHE A 117 19.32 -1.48 -17.81
C PHE A 117 18.89 -0.14 -17.21
N ASN A 118 18.27 0.69 -18.04
CA ASN A 118 17.89 2.06 -17.74
C ASN A 118 16.36 2.16 -17.63
N PHE A 119 15.91 3.04 -16.74
CA PHE A 119 14.52 3.41 -16.55
C PHE A 119 14.42 4.93 -16.67
N PHE A 120 13.63 5.41 -17.62
CA PHE A 120 13.43 6.83 -17.90
C PHE A 120 12.03 7.24 -17.48
N GLY A 121 11.94 8.43 -16.88
CA GLY A 121 10.68 9.00 -16.43
C GLY A 121 9.98 8.14 -15.37
N VAL A 122 10.71 7.71 -14.35
CA VAL A 122 10.17 6.96 -13.21
C VAL A 122 9.44 7.91 -12.27
N TRP A 123 8.12 7.77 -12.17
CA TRP A 123 7.28 8.62 -11.33
C TRP A 123 7.40 8.22 -9.86
N LEU A 124 7.65 9.23 -9.02
CA LEU A 124 7.74 9.09 -7.57
C LEU A 124 6.48 9.61 -6.90
N ASN A 125 6.11 8.95 -5.81
CA ASN A 125 5.02 9.33 -4.91
C ASN A 125 5.60 9.75 -3.55
N PRO A 126 6.21 10.94 -3.46
CA PRO A 126 6.74 11.43 -2.19
C PRO A 126 5.65 12.11 -1.35
N GLU A 127 4.45 11.53 -1.32
CA GLU A 127 3.54 11.84 -0.24
C GLU A 127 4.02 11.05 0.99
N PRO A 128 4.21 11.72 2.14
CA PRO A 128 4.61 11.02 3.33
C PRO A 128 3.56 9.96 3.65
N THR A 129 3.98 8.77 4.09
CA THR A 129 3.06 7.69 4.52
C THR A 129 2.23 8.05 5.77
N GLU A 130 2.27 9.32 6.21
CA GLU A 130 1.41 9.82 7.25
C GLU A 130 -0.01 10.00 6.71
N SER A 131 -0.96 9.36 7.39
CA SER A 131 -2.39 9.49 7.12
C SER A 131 -2.75 10.96 6.96
N LEU A 132 -3.51 11.31 5.91
CA LEU A 132 -4.12 12.63 5.72
C LEU A 132 -4.54 13.18 7.09
N THR A 133 -3.89 14.24 7.56
CA THR A 133 -4.06 14.77 8.92
C THR A 133 -5.52 15.13 9.15
N ASP A 134 -6.27 14.18 9.69
CA ASP A 134 -7.62 14.37 10.16
C ASP A 134 -7.53 14.68 11.65
N SER A 135 -7.98 15.87 12.03
CA SER A 135 -8.10 16.28 13.42
C SER A 135 -9.29 15.55 14.07
N CYS A 136 -9.22 14.22 14.17
CA CYS A 136 -9.99 13.54 15.19
C CYS A 136 -9.54 14.12 16.53
N ARG A 137 -10.48 14.55 17.39
CA ARG A 137 -10.13 15.05 18.72
C ARG A 137 -9.98 13.93 19.75
N PHE A 138 -10.50 12.75 19.43
CA PHE A 138 -10.53 11.61 20.31
C PHE A 138 -9.21 10.83 20.23
N ARG A 139 -8.70 10.39 21.38
CA ARG A 139 -7.40 9.71 21.56
C ARG A 139 -7.50 8.44 22.38
N SER A 140 -8.72 8.04 22.76
CA SER A 140 -8.96 6.81 23.50
C SER A 140 -10.34 6.24 23.22
N ARG A 141 -10.47 4.94 23.48
CA ARG A 141 -11.75 4.20 23.46
C ARG A 141 -12.84 4.87 24.30
N THR A 142 -12.52 5.30 25.52
CA THR A 142 -13.46 5.95 26.44
C THR A 142 -14.01 7.28 25.89
N GLU A 143 -13.18 8.05 25.20
CA GLU A 143 -13.61 9.29 24.56
C GLU A 143 -14.57 9.02 23.38
N PHE A 144 -14.31 7.98 22.59
CA PHE A 144 -15.24 7.53 21.56
C PHE A 144 -16.57 7.05 22.14
N GLU A 145 -16.54 6.22 23.19
CA GLU A 145 -17.76 5.76 23.89
C GLU A 145 -18.57 6.95 24.44
N THR A 146 -17.89 7.94 25.04
CA THR A 146 -18.52 9.16 25.54
C THR A 146 -19.23 9.93 24.43
N TYR A 147 -18.58 10.06 23.26
CA TYR A 147 -19.19 10.69 22.08
C TYR A 147 -20.46 9.96 21.65
N PHE A 148 -20.38 8.64 21.43
CA PHE A 148 -21.52 7.86 20.97
C PHE A 148 -22.65 7.75 22.02
N ASN A 149 -22.35 7.87 23.31
CA ASN A 149 -23.36 7.93 24.36
C ASN A 149 -24.11 9.26 24.39
N SER A 150 -23.40 10.38 24.15
CA SER A 150 -23.97 11.72 24.31
C SER A 150 -25.13 12.02 23.37
N ASP A 151 -25.21 11.32 22.23
CA ASP A 151 -26.26 11.53 21.22
C ASP A 151 -26.75 10.22 20.59
N SER A 152 -26.86 9.15 21.41
CA SER A 152 -27.15 7.79 20.95
C SER A 152 -28.46 7.64 20.15
N LEU A 153 -29.42 8.55 20.32
CA LEU A 153 -30.70 8.55 19.62
C LEU A 153 -30.64 9.17 18.22
N SER A 154 -29.61 9.96 17.90
CA SER A 154 -29.43 10.60 16.60
C SER A 154 -28.43 9.87 15.69
N LEU A 155 -27.68 8.92 16.25
CA LEU A 155 -26.62 8.21 15.55
C LEU A 155 -27.14 7.51 14.30
N ASN A 156 -26.40 7.68 13.21
CA ASN A 156 -26.62 6.89 12.03
C ASN A 156 -26.34 5.39 12.32
N PRO A 157 -27.06 4.43 11.68
CA PRO A 157 -26.84 3.01 11.95
C PRO A 157 -25.41 2.51 11.76
N ILE A 158 -24.56 3.18 10.97
CA ILE A 158 -23.15 2.80 10.83
C ILE A 158 -22.23 3.40 11.92
N GLU A 159 -22.66 4.45 12.61
CA GLU A 159 -21.85 5.07 13.66
C GLU A 159 -21.71 4.16 14.88
N GLY A 160 -20.52 4.17 15.48
CA GLY A 160 -20.20 3.36 16.65
C GLY A 160 -18.77 2.83 16.65
N ILE A 161 -18.48 1.96 17.61
CA ILE A 161 -17.27 1.14 17.67
C ILE A 161 -17.61 -0.26 17.15
N TRP A 162 -16.76 -0.74 16.26
CA TRP A 162 -16.93 -2.00 15.56
C TRP A 162 -15.71 -2.89 15.77
N LYS A 163 -15.96 -4.17 15.97
CA LYS A 163 -14.96 -5.22 15.79
C LYS A 163 -14.91 -5.58 14.31
N MET A 164 -13.78 -5.31 13.67
CA MET A 164 -13.52 -5.64 12.28
C MET A 164 -12.58 -6.85 12.21
N VAL A 165 -12.97 -7.87 11.45
CA VAL A 165 -12.15 -9.05 11.15
C VAL A 165 -11.86 -9.07 9.65
N SER A 166 -10.58 -9.08 9.30
CA SER A 166 -10.08 -9.11 7.92
C SER A 166 -9.50 -10.49 7.61
N LYS A 167 -9.85 -11.03 6.44
CA LYS A 167 -9.31 -12.29 5.92
C LYS A 167 -8.94 -12.14 4.45
N ARG A 168 -7.69 -12.47 4.10
CA ARG A 168 -7.18 -12.35 2.73
C ARG A 168 -7.08 -13.71 2.04
N SER A 169 -7.54 -13.78 0.80
CA SER A 169 -7.45 -14.98 -0.04
C SER A 169 -6.81 -14.68 -1.39
N HIS A 170 -6.05 -15.64 -1.90
CA HIS A 170 -5.39 -15.59 -3.20
C HIS A 170 -6.14 -16.48 -4.19
N TYR A 171 -6.39 -15.93 -5.37
CA TYR A 171 -7.00 -16.62 -6.50
C TYR A 171 -6.06 -16.57 -7.69
N VAL A 172 -5.94 -17.69 -8.40
CA VAL A 172 -5.21 -17.83 -9.67
C VAL A 172 -6.21 -18.15 -10.75
N ASN A 173 -6.32 -17.30 -11.77
CA ASN A 173 -7.31 -17.45 -12.86
C ASN A 173 -8.75 -17.63 -12.36
N ASN A 174 -9.13 -16.87 -11.32
CA ASN A 174 -10.40 -16.96 -10.59
C ASN A 174 -10.65 -18.27 -9.81
N ASN A 175 -9.67 -19.17 -9.70
CA ASN A 175 -9.75 -20.32 -8.82
C ASN A 175 -9.10 -20.00 -7.47
N PHE A 176 -9.76 -20.32 -6.37
CA PHE A 176 -9.19 -20.15 -5.03
C PHE A 176 -7.93 -21.01 -4.91
N LEU A 177 -6.84 -20.39 -4.46
CA LEU A 177 -5.59 -21.09 -4.16
C LEU A 177 -5.47 -21.31 -2.65
N GLU A 178 -5.37 -20.22 -1.89
CA GLU A 178 -5.10 -20.27 -0.46
C GLU A 178 -5.52 -19.01 0.31
N TYR A 179 -5.34 -19.06 1.63
CA TYR A 179 -5.38 -17.89 2.51
C TYR A 179 -3.95 -17.48 2.85
N LEU A 180 -3.63 -16.20 2.72
CA LEU A 180 -2.24 -15.70 2.84
C LEU A 180 -1.84 -15.38 4.29
N GLU A 181 -2.80 -15.08 5.15
CA GLU A 181 -2.57 -14.60 6.52
C GLU A 181 -3.67 -15.13 7.45
N ASP A 182 -3.36 -15.18 8.74
CA ASP A 182 -4.36 -15.38 9.79
C ASP A 182 -5.35 -14.21 9.82
N GLU A 183 -6.53 -14.45 10.40
CA GLU A 183 -7.54 -13.41 10.54
C GLU A 183 -7.02 -12.26 11.42
N VAL A 184 -7.03 -11.04 10.87
CA VAL A 184 -6.62 -9.84 11.60
C VAL A 184 -7.87 -9.21 12.21
N THR A 185 -7.89 -9.11 13.55
CA THR A 185 -8.98 -8.46 14.29
C THR A 185 -8.55 -7.08 14.80
N ARG A 186 -9.40 -6.06 14.62
CA ARG A 186 -9.18 -4.69 15.13
C ARG A 186 -10.48 -4.05 15.62
N GLU A 187 -10.37 -3.13 16.57
CA GLU A 187 -11.47 -2.22 16.92
C GLU A 187 -11.37 -0.94 16.09
N VAL A 188 -12.49 -0.51 15.52
CA VAL A 188 -12.58 0.67 14.64
C VAL A 188 -13.76 1.52 15.06
N ALA A 189 -13.54 2.83 15.22
CA ALA A 189 -14.62 3.80 15.44
C ALA A 189 -15.04 4.40 14.10
N ILE A 190 -16.34 4.41 13.81
CA ILE A 190 -16.93 5.04 12.63
C ILE A 190 -17.70 6.30 13.05
N LEU A 191 -17.27 7.46 12.56
CA LEU A 191 -17.81 8.76 12.95
C LEU A 191 -18.36 9.51 11.74
N ASN A 192 -19.49 10.20 11.92
CA ASN A 192 -20.03 11.11 10.93
C ASN A 192 -19.19 12.39 10.80
N LYS A 193 -18.93 12.81 9.55
CA LYS A 193 -18.20 14.03 9.18
C LYS A 193 -19.01 14.97 8.29
N GLY A 194 -20.33 14.82 8.29
CA GLY A 194 -21.27 15.59 7.49
C GLY A 194 -21.74 14.81 6.28
N ASP A 195 -20.94 14.81 5.21
CA ASP A 195 -21.27 14.17 3.93
C ASP A 195 -20.79 12.71 3.81
N HIS A 196 -19.95 12.25 4.75
CA HIS A 196 -19.43 10.89 4.81
C HIS A 196 -19.13 10.47 6.25
N PHE A 197 -18.82 9.19 6.44
CA PHE A 197 -18.28 8.66 7.68
C PHE A 197 -16.82 8.30 7.51
N LYS A 198 -16.03 8.48 8.57
CA LYS A 198 -14.62 8.13 8.63
C LYS A 198 -14.33 7.10 9.72
N CYS A 199 -13.30 6.31 9.47
CA CYS A 199 -12.82 5.28 10.38
C CYS A 199 -11.57 5.71 11.15
N TYR A 200 -11.51 5.34 12.42
CA TYR A 200 -10.37 5.60 13.29
C TYR A 200 -10.00 4.37 14.11
N GLU A 201 -8.71 4.22 14.37
CA GLU A 201 -8.21 3.34 15.43
C GLU A 201 -8.55 3.94 16.81
N MET A 202 -8.49 3.12 17.86
CA MET A 202 -8.89 3.52 19.22
C MET A 202 -7.99 4.60 19.84
N ASP A 203 -6.80 4.82 19.29
CA ASP A 203 -5.88 5.91 19.66
C ASP A 203 -6.16 7.22 18.90
N GLY A 204 -7.16 7.21 18.00
CA GLY A 204 -7.56 8.36 17.20
C GLY A 204 -6.87 8.47 15.84
N LYS A 205 -5.97 7.54 15.48
CA LYS A 205 -5.34 7.53 14.15
C LYS A 205 -6.40 7.26 13.08
N SER A 206 -6.40 8.08 12.02
CA SER A 206 -7.32 7.91 10.90
C SER A 206 -6.94 6.68 10.08
N LEU A 207 -7.93 5.90 9.69
CA LEU A 207 -7.80 4.90 8.64
C LEU A 207 -8.17 5.53 7.29
N ASP A 208 -7.61 5.02 6.20
CA ASP A 208 -7.92 5.45 4.84
C ASP A 208 -9.24 4.86 4.32
N VAL A 209 -10.22 4.72 5.22
CA VAL A 209 -11.52 4.11 4.97
C VAL A 209 -12.63 5.13 5.20
N LYS A 210 -13.55 5.21 4.25
CA LYS A 210 -14.72 6.09 4.27
C LYS A 210 -15.98 5.34 3.90
N PHE A 211 -17.11 5.80 4.43
CA PHE A 211 -18.44 5.35 4.02
C PHE A 211 -19.30 6.52 3.56
N TYR A 212 -20.06 6.33 2.49
CA TYR A 212 -20.99 7.33 1.97
C TYR A 212 -22.40 6.77 1.94
N ILE A 213 -23.39 7.55 2.38
CA ILE A 213 -24.80 7.15 2.27
C ILE A 213 -25.18 7.14 0.79
N ILE A 214 -25.68 6.02 0.29
CA ILE A 214 -26.16 5.90 -1.10
C ILE A 214 -27.68 5.77 -1.20
N SER A 215 -28.34 5.33 -0.14
CA SER A 215 -29.80 5.26 -0.06
C SER A 215 -30.26 5.13 1.39
N TYR A 216 -31.56 5.32 1.61
CA TYR A 216 -32.20 5.02 2.90
C TYR A 216 -32.09 3.53 3.24
N GLY A 217 -32.09 3.23 4.54
CA GLY A 217 -32.11 1.84 5.04
C GLY A 217 -30.74 1.21 5.23
N GLY A 218 -29.75 1.96 5.70
CA GLY A 218 -28.46 1.41 6.13
C GLY A 218 -27.61 0.85 4.99
N ARG A 219 -27.65 1.46 3.80
CA ARG A 219 -26.79 1.10 2.67
C ARG A 219 -25.74 2.18 2.44
N TYR A 220 -24.49 1.76 2.33
CA TYR A 220 -23.36 2.66 2.19
C TYR A 220 -22.43 2.20 1.07
N LEU A 221 -21.76 3.15 0.45
CA LEU A 221 -20.60 2.91 -0.39
C LEU A 221 -19.36 2.95 0.49
N TYR A 222 -18.73 1.80 0.68
CA TYR A 222 -17.40 1.67 1.27
C TYR A 222 -16.36 2.13 0.26
N LYS A 223 -15.40 2.94 0.73
CA LYS A 223 -14.20 3.34 -0.03
C LYS A 223 -12.97 3.15 0.83
N GLU A 224 -11.95 2.51 0.28
CA GLU A 224 -10.62 2.42 0.91
C GLU A 224 -9.56 2.88 -0.08
N TYR A 225 -8.67 3.76 0.38
CA TYR A 225 -7.58 4.29 -0.43
C TYR A 225 -6.26 3.64 -0.03
N PHE A 226 -5.63 2.98 -0.99
CA PHE A 226 -4.34 2.32 -0.81
C PHE A 226 -3.22 3.31 -1.11
N ASN A 227 -2.82 4.08 -0.09
CA ASN A 227 -1.84 5.17 -0.21
C ASN A 227 -0.58 4.79 -1.02
N LEU A 228 -0.04 3.58 -0.80
CA LEU A 228 1.19 3.12 -1.45
C LEU A 228 1.06 2.95 -2.98
N VAL A 229 -0.13 2.63 -3.48
CA VAL A 229 -0.40 2.46 -4.93
C VAL A 229 -1.28 3.55 -5.53
N ARG A 230 -1.84 4.44 -4.69
CA ARG A 230 -2.76 5.53 -5.08
C ARG A 230 -4.01 5.05 -5.80
N GLU A 231 -4.49 3.88 -5.43
CA GLU A 231 -5.71 3.30 -5.95
C GLU A 231 -6.79 3.33 -4.87
N GLU A 232 -8.01 3.63 -5.29
CA GLU A 232 -9.19 3.56 -4.45
C GLU A 232 -10.02 2.35 -4.89
N ILE A 233 -10.45 1.56 -3.92
CA ILE A 233 -11.44 0.52 -4.16
C ILE A 233 -12.78 0.95 -3.59
N THR A 234 -13.85 0.41 -4.16
CA THR A 234 -15.20 0.66 -3.68
C THR A 234 -15.97 -0.65 -3.51
N SER A 235 -16.81 -0.72 -2.49
CA SER A 235 -17.71 -1.87 -2.28
C SER A 235 -19.04 -1.38 -1.70
N PHE A 236 -20.12 -2.12 -1.96
CA PHE A 236 -21.42 -1.81 -1.37
C PHE A 236 -21.59 -2.58 -0.07
N VAL A 237 -21.97 -1.87 1.00
CA VAL A 237 -22.24 -2.46 2.30
C VAL A 237 -23.67 -2.19 2.73
N HIS A 238 -24.27 -3.17 3.40
CA HIS A 238 -25.57 -3.03 4.03
C HIS A 238 -25.41 -3.38 5.51
N VAL A 239 -25.65 -2.41 6.38
CA VAL A 239 -25.69 -2.63 7.83
C VAL A 239 -27.01 -3.29 8.19
N GLU A 240 -26.92 -4.53 8.63
CA GLU A 240 -28.05 -5.32 9.11
C GLU A 240 -28.57 -4.75 10.43
N LYS A 241 -29.82 -5.09 10.78
CA LYS A 241 -30.48 -4.58 11.99
C LYS A 241 -29.75 -4.95 13.29
N GLU A 242 -28.94 -6.00 13.27
CA GLU A 242 -28.16 -6.49 14.40
C GLU A 242 -26.80 -5.77 14.55
N GLY A 243 -26.54 -4.74 13.74
CA GLY A 243 -25.24 -4.06 13.78
C GLY A 243 -24.12 -4.94 13.21
N TYR A 244 -24.42 -5.66 12.14
CA TYR A 244 -23.47 -6.51 11.44
C TYR A 244 -23.43 -6.14 9.96
N PHE A 245 -22.25 -6.22 9.34
CA PHE A 245 -22.15 -6.28 7.89
C PHE A 245 -20.88 -7.00 7.45
N LYS A 246 -20.93 -7.55 6.25
CA LYS A 246 -19.80 -8.19 5.59
C LYS A 246 -19.69 -7.71 4.16
N HIS A 247 -18.47 -7.54 3.68
CA HIS A 247 -18.21 -7.32 2.26
C HIS A 247 -16.85 -7.85 1.86
N THR A 248 -16.67 -7.99 0.55
CA THR A 248 -15.42 -8.42 -0.08
C THR A 248 -15.05 -7.42 -1.16
N TYR A 249 -13.77 -7.15 -1.33
CA TYR A 249 -13.25 -6.38 -2.45
C TYR A 249 -11.95 -6.99 -2.96
N ALA A 250 -11.63 -6.70 -4.22
CA ALA A 250 -10.34 -7.04 -4.80
C ALA A 250 -9.31 -5.98 -4.37
N ILE A 251 -8.18 -6.45 -3.85
CA ILE A 251 -7.02 -5.61 -3.59
C ILE A 251 -6.46 -5.09 -4.93
N PRO A 252 -6.05 -3.82 -5.03
CA PRO A 252 -5.41 -3.28 -6.24
C PRO A 252 -4.27 -4.15 -6.75
N GLU A 253 -4.17 -4.31 -8.07
CA GLU A 253 -3.21 -5.23 -8.69
C GLU A 253 -1.75 -4.88 -8.31
N LYS A 254 -1.39 -3.59 -8.32
CA LYS A 254 -0.06 -3.14 -7.89
C LYS A 254 0.24 -3.53 -6.44
N TRP A 255 -0.76 -3.49 -5.57
CA TRP A 255 -0.58 -3.87 -4.16
C TRP A 255 -0.50 -5.39 -4.01
N ALA A 256 -1.33 -6.13 -4.74
CA ALA A 256 -1.28 -7.59 -4.79
C ALA A 256 0.07 -8.09 -5.30
N LYS A 257 0.59 -7.52 -6.40
CA LYS A 257 1.91 -7.82 -6.95
C LYS A 257 3.04 -7.50 -5.96
N TYR A 258 2.88 -6.47 -5.14
CA TYR A 258 3.86 -6.14 -4.09
C TYR A 258 3.83 -7.12 -2.92
N GLN A 259 2.64 -7.60 -2.54
CA GLN A 259 2.48 -8.56 -1.46
C GLN A 259 2.96 -9.97 -1.85
N LEU A 260 2.59 -10.44 -3.04
CA LEU A 260 2.95 -11.77 -3.54
C LEU A 260 4.35 -11.82 -4.17
N GLN A 261 4.86 -10.68 -4.64
CA GLN A 261 6.16 -10.58 -5.31
C GLN A 261 6.28 -11.59 -6.46
N GLY A 262 7.22 -12.53 -6.38
CA GLY A 262 7.46 -13.55 -7.40
C GLY A 262 6.35 -14.59 -7.57
N GLU A 263 5.45 -14.68 -6.59
CA GLU A 263 4.31 -15.60 -6.65
C GLU A 263 3.11 -15.01 -7.38
N PHE A 264 3.21 -13.74 -7.82
CA PHE A 264 2.16 -13.08 -8.56
C PHE A 264 2.22 -13.43 -10.05
N PHE A 265 1.17 -14.04 -10.59
CA PHE A 265 1.03 -14.31 -12.01
C PHE A 265 -0.06 -13.45 -12.67
N PRO A 266 0.04 -13.15 -13.98
CA PRO A 266 -1.04 -12.48 -14.69
C PRO A 266 -2.38 -13.23 -14.53
N GLY A 267 -3.42 -12.53 -14.08
CA GLY A 267 -4.72 -13.10 -13.78
C GLY A 267 -4.94 -13.45 -12.31
N ASP A 268 -3.91 -13.32 -11.48
CA ASP A 268 -4.04 -13.46 -10.03
C ASP A 268 -4.86 -12.32 -9.42
N LYS A 269 -5.57 -12.65 -8.34
CA LYS A 269 -6.35 -11.69 -7.55
C LYS A 269 -6.17 -11.97 -6.08
N LEU A 270 -5.96 -10.90 -5.31
CA LEU A 270 -6.13 -10.96 -3.87
C LEU A 270 -7.49 -10.37 -3.52
N LEU A 271 -8.29 -11.13 -2.78
CA LEU A 271 -9.54 -10.63 -2.21
C LEU A 271 -9.34 -10.39 -0.73
N ASN A 272 -9.88 -9.28 -0.23
CA ASN A 272 -10.01 -9.04 1.19
C ASN A 272 -11.48 -9.14 1.60
N GLU A 273 -11.77 -10.05 2.51
CA GLU A 273 -13.07 -10.20 3.14
C GLU A 273 -13.04 -9.49 4.49
N LEU A 274 -13.97 -8.55 4.69
CA LEU A 274 -14.14 -7.84 5.94
C LEU A 274 -15.49 -8.21 6.58
N LYS A 275 -15.45 -8.59 7.86
CA LYS A 275 -16.63 -8.78 8.71
C LYS A 275 -16.61 -7.72 9.81
N TRP A 276 -17.75 -7.07 10.02
CA TRP A 276 -17.89 -5.97 10.97
C TRP A 276 -19.04 -6.29 11.91
N GLU A 277 -18.75 -6.26 13.20
CA GLU A 277 -19.72 -6.46 14.28
C GLU A 277 -19.69 -5.24 15.20
N LYS A 278 -20.83 -4.57 15.38
CA LYS A 278 -20.93 -3.40 16.23
C LYS A 278 -20.86 -3.84 17.68
N ILE A 279 -19.85 -3.34 18.39
CA ILE A 279 -19.65 -3.58 19.82
C ILE A 279 -20.07 -2.38 20.67
N PHE A 280 -20.29 -1.21 20.05
CA PHE A 280 -20.79 -0.02 20.74
C PHE A 280 -21.47 0.98 19.79
N PRO A 281 -22.56 1.65 20.18
CA PRO A 281 -23.42 1.26 21.30
C PRO A 281 -24.09 -0.09 21.00
N LEU A 282 -24.24 -0.94 22.01
CA LEU A 282 -24.93 -2.22 21.85
C LEU A 282 -26.42 -1.99 21.58
N SER A 283 -27.00 -2.85 20.75
CA SER A 283 -28.43 -2.79 20.49
C SER A 283 -29.19 -3.07 21.80
N GLN A 284 -30.30 -2.38 22.07
CA GLN A 284 -31.08 -2.61 23.29
C GLN A 284 -31.70 -4.03 23.38
N ASN A 285 -31.48 -4.89 22.38
CA ASN A 285 -32.01 -6.26 22.35
C ASN A 285 -31.05 -7.30 22.96
N ASP A 286 -29.80 -6.96 23.28
CA ASP A 286 -28.82 -7.89 23.87
C ASP A 286 -28.95 -8.03 25.40
N SER A 287 -30.04 -7.52 25.98
CA SER A 287 -30.35 -7.55 27.41
C SER A 287 -31.58 -8.40 27.74
N LYS A 288 -31.69 -9.60 27.16
CA LYS A 288 -32.71 -10.59 27.54
C LYS A 288 -32.15 -12.00 27.64
#